data_AF-A0A1M5A7S6-F1
#
_entry.id   AF-A0A1M5A7S6-F1
#
_cell.length_a   1.000
_cell.length_b   1.000
_cell.length_c   1.000
_cell.angle_alpha   90.00
_cell.angle_beta   90.00
_cell.angle_gamma   90.00
#
_symmetry.space_group_name_H-M   'P 1'
#
loop_
_entity.id
_entity.type
_entity.pdbx_description
1 polymer ?
#
loop_
_entity_poly.entity_id
_entity_poly.type
_entity_poly.pdbx_seq_one_letter_code
_entity_poly.pdbx_strand_id
1 'polypeptide(L)'
;MIDYAIYFAFACFGAAIMMCLWRIITADGVGTRVLALDTMVINTIALMILYGLAVGTEIFFESAMIIAMLGFVSTVAYARFMLRGNIIE
;
A
#
# COMPACT_ATOMS: atom_id res chain seq x y z
N MET A 1 20.46 -7.51 -16.31
CA MET A 1 20.60 -7.97 -14.89
C MET A 1 19.60 -7.26 -13.99
N ILE A 2 19.49 -5.93 -14.07
CA ILE A 2 18.46 -5.16 -13.36
C ILE A 2 17.03 -5.57 -13.78
N ASP A 3 16.79 -5.87 -15.06
CA ASP A 3 15.44 -6.24 -15.52
C ASP A 3 14.90 -7.49 -14.83
N TYR A 4 15.72 -8.53 -14.66
CA TYR A 4 15.34 -9.74 -13.92
C TYR A 4 15.01 -9.43 -12.45
N ALA A 5 15.76 -8.52 -11.82
CA ALA A 5 15.46 -8.09 -10.45
C ALA A 5 14.13 -7.33 -10.37
N ILE A 6 13.82 -6.49 -11.36
CA ILE A 6 12.54 -5.77 -11.46
C ILE A 6 11.38 -6.77 -11.62
N TYR A 7 11.48 -7.72 -12.55
CA TYR A 7 10.44 -8.74 -12.73
C TYR A 7 10.24 -9.61 -11.49
N PHE A 8 11.32 -10.00 -10.81
CA PHE A 8 11.24 -10.73 -9.55
C PHE A 8 10.54 -9.90 -8.46
N ALA A 9 10.90 -8.62 -8.30
CA ALA A 9 10.25 -7.73 -7.35
C ALA A 9 8.76 -7.54 -7.67
N PHE A 10 8.40 -7.37 -8.95
CA PHE A 10 7.00 -7.31 -9.40
C PHE A 10 6.21 -8.55 -8.96
N ALA A 11 6.77 -9.74 -9.14
CA ALA A 11 6.13 -10.98 -8.71
C ALA A 11 5.95 -11.04 -7.18
N CYS A 12 6.97 -10.65 -6.41
CA CYS A 12 6.91 -10.62 -4.95
C CYS A 12 5.86 -9.64 -4.42
N PHE A 13 5.85 -8.39 -4.91
CA PHE A 13 4.87 -7.39 -4.48
C PHE A 13 3.46 -7.70 -4.98
N GLY A 14 3.33 -8.26 -6.19
CA GLY A 14 2.05 -8.77 -6.69
C GLY A 14 1.48 -9.88 -5.81
N ALA A 15 2.31 -10.85 -5.42
CA ALA A 15 1.92 -11.89 -4.46
C ALA A 15 1.57 -11.31 -3.09
N ALA A 16 2.31 -10.30 -2.61
CA ALA A 16 2.03 -9.61 -1.36
C ALA A 16 0.65 -8.93 -1.37
N ILE A 17 0.27 -8.28 -2.48
CA ILE A 17 -1.07 -7.70 -2.63
C ILE A 17 -2.16 -8.78 -2.58
N MET A 18 -1.95 -9.92 -3.25
CA MET A 18 -2.91 -11.04 -3.20
C MET A 18 -3.06 -11.59 -1.77
N MET A 19 -1.96 -11.70 -1.01
CA MET A 19 -2.01 -12.09 0.39
C MET A 19 -2.72 -11.05 1.27
N CYS A 20 -2.51 -9.75 1.03
CA CYS A 20 -3.23 -8.68 1.72
C CYS A 20 -4.74 -8.73 1.42
N LEU A 21 -5.13 -8.92 0.16
CA LEU A 21 -6.53 -9.09 -0.25
C LEU A 21 -7.18 -10.27 0.46
N TRP A 22 -6.51 -11.42 0.47
CA TRP A 22 -6.99 -12.59 1.18
C TRP A 22 -7.20 -12.30 2.67
N ARG A 23 -6.23 -11.62 3.32
CA ARG A 23 -6.31 -11.24 4.73
C ARG A 23 -7.42 -10.25 5.02
N ILE A 24 -7.74 -9.32 4.12
CA ILE A 24 -8.87 -8.39 4.29
C ILE A 24 -10.19 -9.16 4.32
N ILE A 25 -10.35 -10.17 3.46
CA ILE A 25 -11.57 -10.97 3.36
C ILE A 25 -11.72 -11.90 4.57
N THR A 26 -10.63 -12.53 5.02
CA THR A 26 -10.67 -13.50 6.12
C THR A 26 -10.51 -12.91 7.52
N ALA A 27 -10.11 -11.64 7.66
CA ALA A 27 -9.90 -11.05 8.97
C ALA A 27 -11.23 -10.81 9.70
N ASP A 28 -11.31 -11.28 10.95
CA ASP A 28 -12.49 -11.08 11.82
C ASP A 28 -12.55 -9.67 12.41
N GLY A 29 -11.40 -9.06 12.71
CA GLY A 29 -11.30 -7.75 13.34
C GLY A 29 -11.24 -6.59 12.34
N VAL A 30 -11.99 -5.51 12.61
CA VAL A 30 -11.93 -4.27 11.82
C VAL A 30 -10.51 -3.70 11.80
N GLY A 31 -9.81 -3.67 12.95
CA GLY A 31 -8.42 -3.19 13.02
C GLY A 31 -7.45 -4.02 12.19
N THR A 32 -7.62 -5.34 12.15
CA THR A 32 -6.78 -6.22 11.31
C THR A 32 -7.02 -6.01 9.82
N ARG A 33 -8.24 -5.67 9.41
CA ARG A 33 -8.55 -5.29 8.01
C ARG A 33 -7.90 -3.97 7.63
N VAL A 34 -7.91 -3.00 8.54
CA VAL A 34 -7.30 -1.67 8.33
C VAL A 34 -5.78 -1.78 8.20
N LEU A 35 -5.13 -2.58 9.06
CA LEU A 35 -3.70 -2.83 8.96
C LEU A 35 -3.35 -3.55 7.64
N ALA A 36 -4.18 -4.49 7.19
CA ALA A 36 -4.00 -5.15 5.90
C ALA A 36 -4.18 -4.17 4.72
N LEU A 37 -5.13 -3.22 4.81
CA LEU A 37 -5.30 -2.13 3.84
C LEU A 37 -4.09 -1.19 3.82
N ASP A 38 -3.56 -0.79 4.98
CA ASP A 38 -2.35 0.03 5.09
C ASP A 38 -1.16 -0.63 4.38
N THR A 39 -0.96 -1.92 4.65
CA THR A 39 0.09 -2.72 4.02
C THR A 39 -0.10 -2.81 2.50
N MET A 40 -1.36 -2.90 2.05
CA MET A 40 -1.69 -2.94 0.62
C MET A 40 -1.37 -1.62 -0.09
N VAL A 41 -1.56 -0.47 0.56
CA VAL A 41 -1.17 0.84 0.02
C VAL A 41 0.35 0.90 -0.18
N ILE A 42 1.15 0.48 0.79
CA ILE A 42 2.62 0.47 0.67
C ILE A 42 3.08 -0.48 -0.45
N ASN A 43 2.50 -1.68 -0.56
CA ASN A 43 2.80 -2.60 -1.66
C ASN A 43 2.45 -1.99 -3.04
N THR A 44 1.36 -1.22 -3.11
CA THR A 44 0.96 -0.52 -4.34
C THR A 44 1.95 0.59 -4.70
N ILE A 45 2.44 1.35 -3.71
CA ILE A 45 3.49 2.37 -3.89
C ILE A 45 4.77 1.72 -4.44
N ALA A 46 5.18 0.57 -3.89
CA ALA A 46 6.34 -0.18 -4.39
C ALA A 46 6.18 -0.61 -5.85
N LEU A 47 5.00 -1.12 -6.23
CA LEU A 47 4.70 -1.47 -7.63
C LEU A 47 4.72 -0.26 -8.56
N MET A 48 4.23 0.90 -8.11
CA MET A 48 4.25 2.15 -8.87
C MET A 48 5.70 2.60 -9.16
N ILE A 49 6.58 2.53 -8.15
CA ILE A 49 8.00 2.85 -8.31
C ILE A 49 8.70 1.84 -9.25
N LEU A 50 8.44 0.54 -9.08
CA LEU A 50 8.98 -0.51 -9.96
C LEU A 50 8.53 -0.32 -11.42
N TYR A 51 7.30 0.13 -11.62
CA TYR A 51 6.78 0.46 -12.95
C TYR A 51 7.50 1.69 -13.55
N GLY A 52 7.73 2.73 -12.75
CA GLY A 52 8.53 3.88 -13.17
C GLY A 52 9.96 3.50 -13.57
N LEU A 53 10.59 2.60 -12.81
CA LEU A 53 11.89 2.01 -13.12
C LEU A 53 11.87 1.22 -14.44
N ALA A 54 10.82 0.42 -14.69
CA ALA A 54 10.69 -0.38 -15.91
C ALA A 54 10.48 0.48 -17.17
N VAL A 55 9.75 1.60 -17.05
CA VAL A 55 9.49 2.53 -18.16
C VAL A 55 10.61 3.57 -18.31
N GLY A 56 11.46 3.74 -17.29
CA GLY A 56 12.55 4.73 -17.29
C GLY A 56 12.04 6.16 -17.11
N THR A 57 10.97 6.36 -16.35
CA THR A 57 10.36 7.69 -16.11
C THR A 57 10.16 7.98 -14.63
N GLU A 58 10.45 9.21 -14.22
CA GLU A 58 10.36 9.68 -12.84
C GLU A 58 8.95 10.15 -12.44
N ILE A 59 8.01 10.27 -13.39
CA ILE A 59 6.65 10.77 -13.14
C ILE A 59 5.91 9.90 -12.10
N PHE A 60 6.16 8.59 -12.11
CA PHE A 60 5.58 7.67 -11.13
C PHE A 60 6.13 7.87 -9.71
N PHE A 61 7.33 8.42 -9.58
CA PHE A 61 7.94 8.70 -8.28
C PHE A 61 7.20 9.84 -7.56
N GLU A 62 6.90 10.93 -8.27
CA GLU A 62 6.12 12.05 -7.71
C GLU A 62 4.72 11.58 -7.28
N SER A 63 4.05 10.80 -8.13
CA SER A 63 2.73 10.23 -7.83
C SER A 63 2.78 9.32 -6.60
N ALA A 64 3.81 8.46 -6.51
CA ALA A 64 4.03 7.56 -5.39
C ALA A 64 4.26 8.32 -4.06
N MET A 65 5.00 9.44 -4.08
CA MET A 65 5.19 10.27 -2.89
C MET A 65 3.89 10.90 -2.40
N ILE A 66 3.05 11.42 -3.31
CA ILE A 66 1.74 11.99 -2.94
C ILE A 66 0.85 10.92 -2.31
N ILE A 67 0.79 9.74 -2.92
CA ILE A 67 0.01 8.61 -2.38
C ILE A 67 0.56 8.16 -1.03
N ALA A 68 1.88 8.13 -0.84
CA ALA A 68 2.50 7.78 0.44
C ALA A 68 2.09 8.72 1.57
N MET A 69 2.07 10.03 1.31
CA MET A 69 1.65 11.03 2.29
C MET A 69 0.16 10.88 2.63
N LEU A 70 -0.71 10.70 1.63
CA LEU A 70 -2.15 10.53 1.83
C LEU A 70 -2.50 9.20 2.52
N GLY A 71 -1.79 8.12 2.17
CA GLY A 71 -1.97 6.79 2.73
C GLY A 71 -1.78 6.79 4.24
N PHE A 72 -0.70 7.41 4.73
CA PHE A 72 -0.44 7.55 6.16
C PHE A 72 -1.54 8.33 6.90
N VAL A 73 -2.01 9.44 6.32
CA VAL A 73 -3.08 10.25 6.94
C VAL A 73 -4.38 9.44 7.06
N SER A 74 -4.69 8.60 6.06
CA SER A 74 -5.89 7.78 6.06
C SER A 74 -5.93 6.77 7.22
N THR A 75 -4.78 6.18 7.55
CA THR A 75 -4.70 5.16 8.61
C THR A 75 -4.65 5.75 9.99
N VAL A 76 -4.04 6.93 10.16
CA VAL A 76 -4.14 7.72 11.41
C VAL A 76 -5.58 8.15 11.68
N ALA A 77 -6.31 8.63 10.65
CA ALA A 77 -7.71 9.01 10.79
C ALA A 77 -8.58 7.82 11.21
N TYR A 78 -8.35 6.65 10.62
CA TYR A 78 -9.07 5.42 10.96
C TYR A 78 -8.78 4.95 12.38
N ALA A 79 -7.51 4.97 12.80
CA ALA A 79 -7.12 4.61 14.17
C ALA A 79 -7.78 5.55 15.20
N ARG A 80 -7.84 6.85 14.92
CA ARG A 80 -8.57 7.81 15.77
C ARG A 80 -10.06 7.50 15.83
N PHE A 81 -10.69 7.22 14.69
CA PHE A 81 -12.11 6.84 14.65
C PHE A 81 -12.40 5.61 15.50
N MET A 82 -11.57 4.57 15.41
CA MET A 82 -11.73 3.35 16.21
C MET A 82 -11.62 3.61 17.71
N LEU A 83 -10.76 4.53 18.15
CA LEU A 83 -10.54 4.81 19.58
C LEU A 83 -11.61 5.74 20.18
N ARG A 84 -12.07 6.74 19.42
CA ARG A 84 -12.90 7.83 19.95
C ARG A 84 -14.33 7.87 19.39
N GLY A 85 -14.65 7.07 18.37
CA GLY A 85 -15.95 7.10 17.68
C GLY A 85 -16.19 8.35 16.82
N ASN A 86 -15.31 9.35 16.89
CA ASN A 86 -15.34 10.57 16.08
C ASN A 86 -13.93 10.89 15.56
N ILE A 87 -13.85 11.39 14.32
CA ILE A 87 -12.58 11.75 13.66
C ILE A 87 -12.16 13.18 14.02
N ILE A 88 -13.14 14.07 14.17
CA ILE A 88 -12.98 15.51 14.40
C ILE A 88 -13.78 15.86 15.67
N GLU A 89 -13.09 16.52 16.63
CA GLU A 89 -13.70 17.21 17.77
C GLU A 89 -14.10 18.63 17.35
#